data_AF-A0A1B3N936-F1
#
_entry.id   AF-A0A1B3N936-F1
#
_cell.length_a   1.000
_cell.length_b   1.000
_cell.length_c   1.000
_cell.angle_alpha   90.00
_cell.angle_beta   90.00
_cell.angle_gamma   90.00
#
_symmetry.space_group_name_H-M   'P 1'
#
loop_
_entity.id
_entity.type
_entity.pdbx_description
1 polymer ?
#
loop_
_entity_poly.entity_id
_entity_poly.type
_entity_poly.pdbx_seq_one_letter_code
_entity_poly.pdbx_strand_id
1 'polypeptide(L)' 'MRLPDDIADYVLRSCPARTEEAVMSRFGISYNTLRKIERGEPIRASVAQRLLERIADERVA' A
#
# COMPACT_ATOMS: atom_id res chain seq x y z
N MET A 1 0.59 -9.46 8.59
CA MET A 1 -0.15 -10.00 7.42
C MET A 1 0.62 -9.65 6.16
N ARG A 2 0.80 -10.62 5.26
CA ARG A 2 1.34 -10.36 3.92
C ARG A 2 0.18 -9.91 3.02
N LEU A 3 0.40 -8.89 2.18
CA LEU A 3 -0.62 -8.46 1.22
C LEU A 3 -0.74 -9.49 0.09
N PRO A 4 -1.92 -9.62 -0.54
CA PRO A 4 -2.05 -10.32 -1.82
C PRO A 4 -1.12 -9.71 -2.87
N ASP A 5 -0.57 -10.55 -3.75
CA ASP A 5 0.43 -10.12 -4.73
C ASP A 5 -0.13 -9.06 -5.69
N ASP A 6 -1.38 -9.17 -6.12
CA ASP A 6 -2.04 -8.22 -7.03
C ASP A 6 -2.20 -6.82 -6.40
N ILE A 7 -2.38 -6.78 -5.08
CA ILE A 7 -2.50 -5.54 -4.30
C ILE A 7 -1.14 -4.91 -4.09
N ALA A 8 -0.14 -5.71 -3.71
CA ALA A 8 1.24 -5.23 -3.58
C ALA A 8 1.72 -4.62 -4.90
N ASP A 9 1.52 -5.35 -6.00
CA ASP A 9 1.82 -4.91 -7.35
C ASP A 9 1.14 -3.59 -7.74
N TYR A 10 -0.15 -3.46 -7.42
CA TYR A 10 -0.88 -2.21 -7.66
C TYR A 10 -0.28 -1.05 -6.88
N VAL A 11 0.03 -1.25 -5.60
CA VAL A 11 0.65 -0.21 -4.75
C VAL A 11 1.99 0.23 -5.33
N LEU A 12 2.82 -0.72 -5.78
CA LEU A 12 4.15 -0.41 -6.33
C LEU A 12 4.09 0.29 -7.68
N ARG A 13 3.15 -0.07 -8.56
CA ARG A 13 2.96 0.56 -9.87
C ARG A 13 2.27 1.92 -9.79
N SER A 14 1.38 2.11 -8.82
CA SER A 14 0.57 3.32 -8.64
C SER A 14 1.20 4.34 -7.69
N CYS A 15 2.46 4.14 -7.28
CA CYS A 15 3.17 5.05 -6.39
C CYS A 15 3.75 6.23 -7.18
N PRO A 16 3.26 7.47 -6.98
CA PRO A 16 3.65 8.62 -7.81
C PRO A 16 5.09 9.07 -7.56
N ALA A 17 5.55 8.99 -6.30
CA ALA A 17 6.92 9.28 -5.90
C ALA A 17 7.27 8.46 -4.64
N ARG A 18 8.55 8.12 -4.49
CA ARG A 18 9.07 7.33 -3.36
C ARG A 18 9.49 8.22 -2.19
N THR A 19 8.59 9.09 -1.74
CA THR A 19 8.78 9.97 -0.57
C THR A 19 7.69 9.73 0.46
N GLU A 20 7.96 10.00 1.74
CA GLU A 20 6.99 9.81 2.83
C GLU A 20 5.67 10.55 2.56
N GLU A 21 5.74 11.82 2.17
CA GLU A 21 4.57 12.66 1.92
C GLU A 21 3.73 12.14 0.76
N ALA A 22 4.37 11.73 -0.34
CA ALA A 22 3.65 11.21 -1.50
C ALA A 22 2.97 9.86 -1.20
N VAL A 23 3.66 8.98 -0.48
CA VAL A 23 3.12 7.66 -0.11
C VAL A 23 1.97 7.80 0.91
N MET A 24 2.15 8.65 1.93
CA MET A 24 1.11 8.93 2.91
C MET A 24 -0.12 9.58 2.26
N SER A 25 0.09 10.55 1.37
CA SER A 25 -1.01 11.21 0.66
C SER A 25 -1.80 10.24 -0.23
N ARG A 26 -1.10 9.39 -1.01
CA ARG A 26 -1.72 8.46 -1.95
C ARG A 26 -2.43 7.30 -1.27
N PHE A 27 -1.75 6.65 -0.33
CA PHE A 27 -2.15 5.35 0.21
C PHE A 27 -2.49 5.37 1.70
N GLY A 28 -2.19 6.44 2.43
CA GLY A 28 -2.39 6.51 3.88
C GLY A 28 -1.46 5.59 4.68
N ILE A 29 -0.31 5.23 4.10
CA ILE A 29 0.72 4.38 4.73
C ILE A 29 2.07 5.10 4.73
N SER A 30 2.93 4.78 5.69
CA SER A 30 4.28 5.35 5.74
C SER A 30 5.19 4.78 4.66
N TYR A 31 6.27 5.50 4.35
CA TYR A 31 7.30 5.02 3.44
C TYR A 31 7.91 3.71 3.91
N ASN A 32 8.11 3.53 5.22
CA ASN A 32 8.58 2.26 5.77
C ASN A 32 7.62 1.10 5.48
N THR A 33 6.31 1.36 5.50
CA THR A 33 5.30 0.34 5.13
C THR A 33 5.43 -0.02 3.65
N LEU A 34 5.61 0.97 2.77
CA LEU A 34 5.87 0.72 1.35
C LEU A 34 7.11 -0.15 1.15
N ARG A 35 8.21 0.13 1.87
CA ARG A 35 9.45 -0.67 1.81
C ARG A 35 9.25 -2.11 2.26
N LYS A 36 8.37 -2.36 3.24
CA LYS A 36 7.99 -3.73 3.63
C LYS A 36 7.22 -4.45 2.52
N ILE A 37 6.29 -3.74 1.88
CA ILE A 37 5.51 -4.28 0.75
C ILE A 37 6.46 -4.64 -0.40
N GLU A 38 7.41 -3.76 -0.76
CA GLU A 38 8.45 -4.02 -1.78
C GLU A 38 9.25 -5.30 -1.51
N ARG A 39 9.47 -5.63 -0.23
CA ARG A 39 10.25 -6.79 0.19
C ARG A 39 9.40 -8.05 0.43
N GLY A 40 8.08 -7.97 0.24
CA GLY A 40 7.17 -9.07 0.58
C GLY A 40 7.10 -9.37 2.08
N GLU A 41 7.46 -8.39 2.91
CA GLU A 41 7.44 -8.51 4.38
C GLU A 41 6.02 -8.30 4.93
N PRO A 42 5.67 -8.96 6.04
CA PRO A 42 4.37 -8.75 6.68
C PRO A 42 4.25 -7.34 7.28
N ILE A 43 3.08 -6.74 7.09
CA ILE A 43 2.68 -5.46 7.69
C ILE A 43 1.62 -5.68 8.78
N ARG A 44 1.34 -4.65 9.58
CA ARG A 44 0.28 -4.68 10.61
C ARG A 44 -1.08 -4.92 9.96
N ALA A 45 -1.90 -5.80 10.55
CA ALA A 45 -3.21 -6.17 10.00
C ALA A 45 -4.13 -4.96 9.78
N SER A 46 -4.18 -4.03 10.73
CA SER A 46 -4.97 -2.79 10.61
C SER A 46 -4.48 -1.83 9.53
N VAL A 47 -3.21 -1.94 9.11
CA VAL A 47 -2.68 -1.15 7.99
C VAL A 47 -3.04 -1.83 6.67
N ALA A 48 -2.89 -3.16 6.60
CA ALA A 48 -3.30 -3.94 5.44
C ALA A 48 -4.80 -3.76 5.14
N GLN A 49 -5.66 -3.84 6.15
CA GLN A 49 -7.11 -3.69 5.99
C GLN A 49 -7.48 -2.33 5.39
N ARG A 50 -7.01 -1.22 5.96
CA ARG A 50 -7.30 0.13 5.45
C ARG A 50 -6.78 0.35 4.02
N LEU A 51 -5.63 -0.25 3.70
CA LEU A 51 -5.08 -0.18 2.35
C LEU A 51 -5.92 -0.97 1.35
N LEU A 52 -6.40 -2.16 1.73
CA LEU A 52 -7.28 -2.98 0.91
C LEU A 52 -8.62 -2.29 0.65
N GLU A 53 -9.25 -1.73 1.69
CA GLU A 53 -10.51 -0.97 1.59
C GLU A 53 -10.35 0.21 0.61
N ARG A 54 -9.29 1.01 0.78
CA ARG A 54 -9.01 2.14 -0.13
C ARG A 54 -8.84 1.71 -1.58
N ILE A 55 -8.07 0.65 -1.83
CA ILE A 55 -7.81 0.17 -3.20
C ILE A 55 -9.08 -0.44 -3.80
N ALA A 56 -9.91 -1.10 -3.00
CA ALA A 56 -11.19 -1.61 -3.45
C ALA A 56 -12.12 -0.48 -3.90
N ASP A 57 -12.23 0.59 -3.10
CA ASP A 57 -13.03 1.78 -3.45
C ASP A 57 -12.55 2.41 -4.76
N GLU A 58 -11.24 2.48 -4.99
CA GLU A 58 -10.65 3.02 -6.22
C GLU A 58 -10.89 2.15 -7.47
N ARG A 59 -10.99 0.83 -7.32
CA ARG A 59 -11.21 -0.10 -8.45
C ARG A 59 -12.68 -0.18 -8.86
N VAL A 60 -13.60 0.27 -8.02
CA VAL A 60 -15.04 0.29 -8.28
C VAL A 60 -15.50 1.64 -8.85
N ALA A 61 -14.71 2.70 -8.66
CA ALA A 61 -14.94 4.05 -9.18
C ALA A 61 -14.44 4.23 -10.62
#